data_AF-E1ZK50-F1
#
_entry.id   AF-E1ZK50-F1
#
_cell.length_a   1.000
_cell.length_b   1.000
_cell.length_c   1.000
_cell.angle_alpha   90.00
_cell.angle_beta   90.00
_cell.angle_gamma   90.00
#
_symmetry.space_group_name_H-M   'P 1'
#
loop_
_entity.id
_entity.type
_entity.pdbx_description
1 polymer ?
#
loop_
_entity_poly.entity_id
_entity_poly.type
_entity_poly.pdbx_seq_one_letter_code
_entity_poly.pdbx_strand_id
1 'polypeptide(L)'
;MKRACIVHDWVNLVLVPIIAAMTMAGLVGLIDPALVTYAFIAYVAGDFVWVFLQPEAVPSLPTVILAHHAVTCVLLCVPLKRPHLHWYTCVDGLVELNTFFLIARRQFRSRTTRKVFSWLYWASFLSMRMVLYPLMVPLFWREMQMTEEAPWWEVLACVGSQTILCMFNVVLLALSVMNWRKRRAAAGETKDGASAGAAAGQRAAGKAPGAAAAGLKQRVRQRGGSPDEGELVPAVKGAAAAALALKARAV
;
A
#
# COMPACT_ATOMS: atom_id res chain seq x y z
N MET A 1 2.98 11.59 -6.20
CA MET A 1 1.73 11.13 -5.55
C MET A 1 0.71 12.25 -5.67
N LYS A 2 -0.57 11.91 -5.87
CA LYS A 2 -1.66 12.91 -5.91
C LYS A 2 -1.81 13.57 -4.53
N ARG A 3 -2.25 14.83 -4.47
CA ARG A 3 -2.44 15.58 -3.21
C ARG A 3 -3.38 14.86 -2.24
N ALA A 4 -4.48 14.32 -2.76
CA ALA A 4 -5.44 13.50 -2.02
C ALA A 4 -4.78 12.36 -1.24
N CYS A 5 -3.92 11.59 -1.93
CA CYS A 5 -3.21 10.47 -1.34
C CYS A 5 -2.20 10.88 -0.27
N ILE A 6 -1.56 12.05 -0.42
CA ILE A 6 -0.67 12.57 0.61
C ILE A 6 -1.47 12.92 1.88
N VAL A 7 -2.60 13.63 1.73
CA VAL A 7 -3.45 14.02 2.88
C VAL A 7 -3.98 12.79 3.60
N HIS A 8 -4.54 11.83 2.86
CA HIS A 8 -5.03 10.56 3.41
C HIS A 8 -3.94 9.79 4.17
N ASP A 9 -2.76 9.65 3.57
CA ASP A 9 -1.62 8.99 4.22
C ASP A 9 -1.18 9.72 5.51
N TRP A 10 -1.19 11.06 5.54
CA TRP A 10 -0.83 11.81 6.75
C TRP A 10 -1.83 11.64 7.88
N VAL A 11 -3.13 11.64 7.57
CA VAL A 11 -4.16 11.36 8.59
C VAL A 11 -3.98 9.94 9.14
N ASN A 12 -3.76 8.96 8.26
CA ASN A 12 -3.55 7.59 8.70
C ASN A 12 -2.21 7.37 9.42
N LEU A 13 -1.17 8.16 9.17
CA LEU A 13 0.04 8.16 9.99
C LEU A 13 -0.19 8.56 11.45
N VAL A 14 -1.30 9.23 11.75
CA VAL A 14 -1.71 9.58 13.12
C VAL A 14 -2.71 8.58 13.67
N LEU A 15 -3.77 8.27 12.91
CA LEU A 15 -4.87 7.41 13.39
C LEU A 15 -4.45 5.94 13.53
N VAL A 16 -3.71 5.40 12.56
CA VAL A 16 -3.35 3.97 12.54
C VAL A 16 -2.48 3.58 13.75
N PRO A 17 -1.46 4.36 14.16
CA PRO A 17 -0.72 4.07 15.39
C PRO A 17 -1.59 4.08 16.65
N ILE A 18 -2.60 4.96 16.73
CA ILE A 18 -3.53 5.01 17.88
C ILE A 18 -4.35 3.72 17.91
N ILE A 19 -4.93 3.31 16.79
CA ILE A 19 -5.69 2.05 16.69
C ILE A 19 -4.80 0.85 16.99
N ALA A 20 -3.57 0.81 16.46
CA ALA A 20 -2.63 -0.27 16.74
C ALA A 20 -2.23 -0.33 18.24
N ALA A 21 -2.04 0.82 18.88
CA ALA A 21 -1.77 0.90 20.31
C ALA A 21 -2.96 0.43 21.15
N MET A 22 -4.19 0.84 20.79
CA MET A 22 -5.41 0.37 21.44
C MET A 22 -5.57 -1.14 21.31
N THR A 23 -5.30 -1.69 20.13
CA THR A 23 -5.30 -3.12 19.86
C THR A 23 -4.31 -3.88 20.75
N MET A 24 -3.06 -3.42 20.83
CA MET A 24 -2.06 -4.05 21.68
C MET A 24 -2.46 -3.96 23.16
N ALA A 25 -2.96 -2.80 23.60
CA ALA A 25 -3.48 -2.60 24.95
C ALA A 25 -4.67 -3.52 25.26
N GLY A 26 -5.56 -3.74 24.29
CA GLY A 26 -6.67 -4.70 24.40
C GLY A 26 -6.20 -6.14 24.55
N LEU A 27 -5.14 -6.54 23.85
CA LEU A 27 -4.56 -7.89 23.97
C LEU A 27 -3.95 -8.16 25.34
N VAL A 28 -3.36 -7.13 25.97
CA VAL A 28 -2.74 -7.25 27.31
C VAL A 28 -3.70 -6.91 28.46
N GLY A 29 -4.98 -6.68 28.16
CA GLY A 29 -6.02 -6.40 29.16
C GLY A 29 -5.97 -5.00 29.78
N LEU A 30 -5.25 -4.05 29.16
CA LEU A 30 -5.21 -2.65 29.60
C LEU A 30 -6.41 -1.83 29.10
N ILE A 31 -7.05 -2.26 28.01
CA ILE A 31 -8.26 -1.65 27.44
C ILE A 31 -9.28 -2.77 27.20
N ASP A 32 -10.57 -2.47 27.38
CA ASP A 32 -11.65 -3.39 27.01
C ASP A 32 -11.62 -3.66 25.49
N PRO A 33 -11.47 -4.92 25.04
CA PRO A 33 -11.54 -5.29 23.62
C PRO A 33 -12.82 -4.82 22.91
N ALA A 34 -13.94 -4.64 23.63
CA ALA A 34 -15.15 -4.09 23.06
C ALA A 34 -14.94 -2.65 22.57
N LEU A 35 -14.26 -1.81 23.35
CA LEU A 35 -13.90 -0.44 22.95
C LEU A 35 -13.01 -0.44 21.70
N VAL A 36 -12.06 -1.37 21.62
CA VAL A 36 -11.22 -1.55 20.42
C VAL A 36 -12.10 -1.88 19.22
N THR A 37 -13.08 -2.76 19.37
CA THR A 37 -14.02 -3.13 18.30
C THR A 37 -14.80 -1.92 17.78
N TYR A 38 -15.40 -1.13 18.67
CA TYR A 38 -16.14 0.07 18.27
C TYR A 38 -15.24 1.11 17.57
N ALA A 39 -14.04 1.33 18.11
CA ALA A 39 -13.07 2.25 17.50
C ALA A 39 -12.65 1.77 16.10
N PHE A 40 -12.41 0.47 15.93
CA PHE A 40 -12.02 -0.12 14.65
C PHE A 40 -13.14 -0.02 13.61
N ILE A 41 -14.40 -0.28 14.00
CA ILE A 41 -15.56 -0.08 13.12
C ILE A 41 -15.66 1.37 12.67
N ALA A 42 -15.56 2.32 13.61
CA ALA A 42 -15.65 3.75 13.28
C ALA A 42 -14.53 4.18 12.32
N TYR A 43 -13.30 3.70 12.55
CA TYR A 43 -12.16 3.96 11.68
C TYR A 43 -12.35 3.37 10.27
N VAL A 44 -12.67 2.08 10.16
CA VAL A 44 -12.84 1.41 8.85
C VAL A 44 -14.03 1.99 8.08
N ALA A 45 -15.14 2.30 8.75
CA ALA A 45 -16.29 2.93 8.12
C ALA A 45 -15.96 4.36 7.62
N GLY A 46 -15.23 5.15 8.42
CA GLY A 46 -14.76 6.47 8.02
C GLY A 46 -13.83 6.40 6.81
N ASP A 47 -12.87 5.48 6.81
CA ASP A 47 -11.93 5.30 5.70
C ASP A 47 -12.63 4.77 4.43
N PHE A 48 -13.61 3.87 4.58
CA PHE A 48 -14.47 3.44 3.48
C PHE A 48 -15.19 4.61 2.82
N VAL A 49 -15.87 5.45 3.61
CA VAL A 49 -16.58 6.63 3.07
C VAL A 49 -15.60 7.58 2.40
N TRP A 50 -14.43 7.82 2.98
CA TRP A 50 -13.41 8.68 2.37
C TRP A 50 -12.96 8.12 1.02
N VAL A 51 -12.51 6.86 0.95
CA VAL A 51 -12.02 6.26 -0.30
C VAL A 51 -13.12 6.16 -1.34
N PHE A 52 -14.38 5.96 -0.93
CA PHE A 52 -15.53 5.95 -1.83
C PHE A 52 -15.76 7.31 -2.49
N LEU A 53 -15.71 8.39 -1.70
CA LEU A 53 -15.89 9.76 -2.21
C LEU A 53 -14.66 10.28 -2.97
N GLN A 54 -13.47 9.81 -2.62
CA GLN A 54 -12.21 10.28 -3.19
C GLN A 54 -11.27 9.09 -3.52
N PRO A 55 -11.51 8.35 -4.61
CA PRO A 55 -10.72 7.17 -4.98
C PRO A 55 -9.24 7.48 -5.26
N GLU A 56 -8.88 8.75 -5.52
CA GLU A 56 -7.49 9.20 -5.66
C GLU A 56 -6.72 9.27 -4.34
N ALA A 57 -7.39 9.08 -3.20
CA ALA A 57 -6.77 9.00 -1.87
C ALA A 57 -5.86 7.77 -1.75
N VAL A 58 -6.09 6.74 -2.55
CA VAL A 58 -5.24 5.54 -2.57
C VAL A 58 -4.41 5.46 -3.86
N PRO A 59 -3.16 4.99 -3.81
CA PRO A 59 -2.26 5.03 -4.97
C PRO A 59 -2.67 4.06 -6.08
N SER A 60 -3.36 2.97 -5.75
CA SER A 60 -3.77 1.93 -6.69
C SER A 60 -4.93 1.09 -6.15
N LEU A 61 -5.80 0.60 -7.04
CA LEU A 61 -6.87 -0.37 -6.76
C LEU A 61 -7.89 0.07 -5.69
N PRO A 62 -8.53 1.25 -5.81
CA PRO A 62 -9.53 1.72 -4.84
C PRO A 62 -10.68 0.75 -4.64
N THR A 63 -11.17 0.10 -5.71
CA THR A 63 -12.25 -0.89 -5.62
C THR A 63 -11.90 -2.09 -4.75
N VAL A 64 -10.64 -2.54 -4.78
CA VAL A 64 -10.16 -3.67 -3.96
C VAL A 64 -10.14 -3.28 -2.49
N ILE A 65 -9.69 -2.05 -2.19
CA ILE A 65 -9.67 -1.52 -0.82
C ILE A 65 -11.09 -1.34 -0.28
N LEU A 66 -12.01 -0.82 -1.09
CA LEU A 66 -13.42 -0.68 -0.72
C LEU A 66 -14.06 -2.05 -0.44
N ALA A 67 -13.83 -3.05 -1.30
CA ALA A 67 -14.32 -4.41 -1.07
C ALA A 67 -13.73 -5.01 0.22
N HIS A 68 -12.44 -4.80 0.47
CA HIS A 68 -11.78 -5.21 1.71
C HIS A 68 -12.45 -4.57 2.94
N HIS A 69 -12.66 -3.26 2.96
CA HIS A 69 -13.33 -2.58 4.07
C HIS A 69 -14.77 -3.05 4.27
N ALA A 70 -15.51 -3.29 3.18
CA ALA A 70 -16.87 -3.83 3.29
C ALA A 70 -16.87 -5.21 3.99
N VAL A 71 -15.95 -6.10 3.59
CA VAL A 71 -15.79 -7.43 4.23
C VAL A 71 -15.31 -7.30 5.69
N THR A 72 -14.36 -6.40 5.96
CA THR A 72 -13.89 -6.11 7.32
C THR A 72 -15.03 -5.60 8.21
N CYS A 73 -15.89 -4.70 7.72
CA CYS A 73 -17.07 -4.25 8.46
C CYS A 73 -18.04 -5.40 8.77
N VAL A 74 -18.29 -6.30 7.81
CA VAL A 74 -19.12 -7.50 8.04
C VAL A 74 -18.52 -8.37 9.14
N LEU A 75 -17.21 -8.62 9.12
CA LEU A 75 -16.51 -9.37 10.16
C LEU A 75 -16.63 -8.69 11.54
N LEU A 76 -16.41 -7.37 11.61
CA LEU A 76 -16.46 -6.60 12.85
C LEU A 76 -17.88 -6.47 13.44
N CYS A 77 -18.93 -6.67 12.65
CA CYS A 77 -20.30 -6.75 13.17
C CYS A 77 -20.57 -8.02 13.99
N VAL A 78 -19.80 -9.10 13.80
CA VAL A 78 -19.96 -10.36 14.54
C VAL A 78 -19.67 -10.20 16.04
N PRO A 79 -18.52 -9.64 16.48
CA PRO A 79 -18.24 -9.47 17.89
C PRO A 79 -19.22 -8.54 18.62
N LEU A 80 -19.92 -7.64 17.91
CA LEU A 80 -21.01 -6.85 18.52
C LEU A 80 -22.18 -7.72 19.01
N LYS A 81 -22.43 -8.86 18.34
CA LYS A 81 -23.46 -9.84 18.74
C LYS A 81 -22.89 -10.93 19.65
N ARG A 82 -21.58 -11.18 19.56
CA ARG A 82 -20.86 -12.24 20.28
C ARG A 82 -19.69 -11.61 21.04
N PRO A 83 -19.91 -11.04 22.24
CA PRO A 83 -18.89 -10.23 22.92
C PRO A 83 -17.60 -10.98 23.26
N HIS A 84 -17.64 -12.31 23.42
CA HIS A 84 -16.44 -13.12 23.62
C HIS A 84 -15.45 -13.04 22.44
N LEU A 85 -15.92 -12.65 21.25
CA LEU A 85 -15.08 -12.47 20.07
C LEU A 85 -14.39 -11.11 19.99
N HIS A 86 -14.68 -10.15 20.88
CA HIS A 86 -14.02 -8.85 20.88
C HIS A 86 -12.49 -8.96 21.00
N TRP A 87 -11.99 -9.96 21.74
CA TRP A 87 -10.55 -10.20 21.84
C TRP A 87 -9.91 -10.51 20.48
N TYR A 88 -10.62 -11.20 19.59
CA TYR A 88 -10.12 -11.48 18.25
C TYR A 88 -10.07 -10.25 17.36
N THR A 89 -10.92 -9.24 17.60
CA THR A 89 -10.77 -7.94 16.94
C THR A 89 -9.41 -7.31 17.25
N CYS A 90 -8.90 -7.48 18.47
CA CYS A 90 -7.55 -7.05 18.79
C CYS A 90 -6.50 -7.91 18.04
N VAL A 91 -6.68 -9.22 17.92
CA VAL A 91 -5.72 -10.06 17.16
C VAL A 91 -5.67 -9.68 15.68
N ASP A 92 -6.83 -9.55 15.03
CA ASP A 92 -6.91 -9.13 13.64
C ASP A 92 -6.41 -7.68 13.48
N GLY A 93 -6.73 -6.80 14.42
CA GLY A 93 -6.33 -5.40 14.45
C GLY A 93 -4.81 -5.17 14.49
N LEU A 94 -4.00 -6.19 14.82
CA LEU A 94 -2.53 -6.12 14.69
C LEU A 94 -2.10 -5.79 13.25
N VAL A 95 -2.98 -6.02 12.26
CA VAL A 95 -2.74 -5.69 10.85
C VAL A 95 -2.43 -4.20 10.65
N GLU A 96 -2.92 -3.34 11.54
CA GLU A 96 -2.70 -1.90 11.47
C GLU A 96 -1.22 -1.53 11.68
N LEU A 97 -0.44 -2.36 12.38
CA LEU A 97 1.02 -2.18 12.41
C LEU A 97 1.63 -2.36 11.01
N ASN A 98 1.16 -3.35 10.26
CA ASN A 98 1.58 -3.55 8.87
C ASN A 98 1.15 -2.38 7.97
N THR A 99 -0.09 -1.89 8.12
CA THR A 99 -0.60 -0.71 7.42
C THR A 99 0.21 0.54 7.75
N PHE A 100 0.54 0.76 9.02
CA PHE A 100 1.39 1.86 9.45
C PHE A 100 2.76 1.83 8.75
N PHE A 101 3.46 0.68 8.76
CA PHE A 101 4.75 0.55 8.08
C PHE A 101 4.64 0.74 6.57
N LEU A 102 3.54 0.30 5.96
CA LEU A 102 3.23 0.53 4.55
C LEU A 102 3.07 2.02 4.23
N ILE A 103 2.38 2.79 5.07
CA ILE A 103 2.18 4.23 4.85
C ILE A 103 3.48 4.99 5.15
N ALA A 104 4.14 4.68 6.26
CA ALA A 104 5.39 5.29 6.67
C ALA A 104 6.48 5.15 5.58
N ARG A 105 6.65 3.96 4.98
CA ARG A 105 7.64 3.80 3.89
C ARG A 105 7.32 4.63 2.64
N ARG A 106 6.06 5.02 2.41
CA ARG A 106 5.66 5.90 1.29
C ARG A 106 5.98 7.37 1.59
N GLN A 107 5.68 7.81 2.81
CA GLN A 107 5.78 9.23 3.19
C GLN A 107 7.22 9.65 3.52
N PHE A 108 7.99 8.80 4.20
CA PHE A 108 9.37 9.15 4.56
C PHE A 108 10.32 9.02 3.36
N ARG A 109 10.95 10.14 2.98
CA ARG A 109 11.87 10.23 1.82
C ARG A 109 13.29 9.76 2.12
N SER A 110 13.71 9.78 3.38
CA SER A 110 15.06 9.35 3.77
C SER A 110 15.31 7.89 3.36
N ARG A 111 16.46 7.64 2.71
CA ARG A 111 16.84 6.31 2.22
C ARG A 111 16.93 5.30 3.36
N THR A 112 17.46 5.71 4.51
CA THR A 112 17.61 4.86 5.70
C THR A 112 16.24 4.52 6.29
N THR A 113 15.42 5.54 6.55
CA THR A 113 14.07 5.38 7.11
C THR A 113 13.17 4.51 6.23
N ARG A 114 13.22 4.71 4.90
CA ARG A 114 12.47 3.89 3.95
C ARG A 114 12.91 2.42 3.99
N LYS A 115 14.21 2.14 4.12
CA LYS A 115 14.71 0.75 4.23
C LYS A 115 14.19 0.09 5.51
N VAL A 116 14.24 0.79 6.64
CA VAL A 116 13.74 0.28 7.93
C VAL A 116 12.26 -0.06 7.83
N PHE A 117 11.41 0.90 7.39
CA PHE A 117 9.98 0.63 7.24
C PHE A 117 9.67 -0.41 6.18
N SER A 118 10.48 -0.55 5.14
CA SER A 118 10.33 -1.63 4.17
C SER A 118 10.59 -3.00 4.79
N TRP A 119 11.58 -3.12 5.67
CA TRP A 119 11.87 -4.36 6.38
C TRP A 119 10.77 -4.71 7.37
N LEU A 120 10.36 -3.73 8.20
CA LEU A 120 9.27 -3.89 9.16
C LEU A 120 7.94 -4.24 8.47
N TYR A 121 7.65 -3.61 7.34
CA TYR A 121 6.50 -3.95 6.51
C TYR A 121 6.54 -5.42 6.08
N TRP A 122 7.66 -5.91 5.54
CA TRP A 122 7.71 -7.30 5.05
C TRP A 122 7.71 -8.32 6.19
N ALA A 123 8.40 -8.02 7.29
CA ALA A 123 8.38 -8.86 8.48
C ALA A 123 6.96 -9.02 9.03
N SER A 124 6.25 -7.90 9.23
CA SER A 124 4.84 -7.91 9.70
C SER A 124 3.89 -8.50 8.67
N PHE A 125 4.09 -8.23 7.37
CA PHE A 125 3.23 -8.77 6.31
C PHE A 125 3.26 -10.31 6.32
N LEU A 126 4.46 -10.90 6.36
CA LEU A 126 4.58 -12.36 6.34
C LEU A 126 4.07 -12.99 7.65
N SER A 127 4.48 -12.47 8.81
CA SER A 127 4.07 -13.06 10.09
C SER A 127 2.57 -12.95 10.33
N MET A 128 1.97 -11.79 10.08
CA MET A 128 0.55 -11.59 10.34
C MET A 128 -0.30 -12.14 9.20
N ARG A 129 -0.08 -11.67 7.98
CA ARG A 129 -1.01 -11.93 6.88
C ARG A 129 -0.89 -13.33 6.28
N MET A 130 0.30 -13.95 6.32
CA MET A 130 0.53 -15.28 5.74
C MET A 130 0.55 -16.40 6.77
N VAL A 131 0.65 -16.09 8.07
CA VAL A 131 0.67 -17.11 9.13
C VAL A 131 -0.50 -16.89 10.10
N LEU A 132 -0.53 -15.76 10.81
CA LEU A 132 -1.55 -15.51 11.84
C LEU A 132 -2.98 -15.55 11.30
N TYR A 133 -3.31 -14.80 10.24
CA TYR A 133 -4.69 -14.71 9.76
C TYR A 133 -5.22 -16.00 9.09
N PRO A 134 -4.41 -16.76 8.33
CA PRO A 134 -4.80 -18.10 7.91
C PRO A 134 -5.06 -19.05 9.08
N LEU A 135 -4.28 -18.97 10.17
CA LEU A 135 -4.54 -19.75 11.39
C LEU A 135 -5.81 -19.30 12.12
N MET A 136 -6.21 -18.03 11.97
CA MET A 136 -7.44 -17.51 12.56
C MET A 136 -8.71 -18.10 11.95
N VAL A 137 -8.68 -18.56 10.69
CA VAL A 137 -9.85 -19.18 10.02
C VAL A 137 -10.34 -20.44 10.74
N PRO A 138 -9.53 -21.49 10.96
CA PRO A 138 -9.98 -22.68 11.70
C PRO A 138 -10.29 -22.38 13.17
N LEU A 139 -9.64 -21.38 13.77
CA LEU A 139 -9.97 -20.93 15.12
C LEU A 139 -11.37 -20.31 15.17
N PHE A 140 -11.72 -19.39 14.28
CA PHE A 140 -13.07 -18.84 14.17
C PHE A 140 -14.10 -19.91 13.88
N TRP A 141 -13.79 -20.86 13.00
CA TRP A 141 -14.67 -22.00 12.78
C TRP A 141 -14.95 -22.73 14.10
N ARG A 142 -13.91 -23.06 14.87
CA ARG A 142 -14.07 -23.72 16.17
C ARG A 142 -14.88 -22.89 17.17
N GLU A 143 -14.57 -21.60 17.35
CA GLU A 143 -15.29 -20.73 18.29
C GLU A 143 -16.78 -20.59 17.93
N MET A 144 -17.08 -20.48 16.63
CA MET A 144 -18.47 -20.40 16.15
C MET A 144 -19.24 -21.73 16.34
N GLN A 145 -18.55 -22.88 16.36
CA GLN A 145 -19.18 -24.19 16.63
C GLN A 145 -19.37 -24.47 18.12
N MET A 146 -18.51 -23.93 18.99
CA MET A 146 -18.66 -24.06 20.45
C MET A 146 -19.85 -23.25 21.00
N THR A 147 -20.39 -22.33 20.20
CA THR A 147 -21.58 -21.56 20.55
C THR A 147 -22.81 -22.27 19.99
N GLU A 148 -23.56 -22.98 20.86
CA GLU A 148 -24.72 -23.83 20.48
C GLU A 148 -25.84 -23.10 19.69
N GLU A 149 -25.78 -21.78 19.61
CA GLU A 149 -26.81 -20.93 18.99
C GLU A 149 -26.32 -20.08 17.81
N ALA A 150 -25.15 -20.34 17.22
CA ALA A 150 -24.69 -19.55 16.06
C ALA A 150 -25.44 -19.97 14.78
N PRO A 151 -26.32 -19.12 14.21
CA PRO A 151 -26.95 -19.45 12.94
C PRO A 151 -25.89 -19.46 11.83
N TRP A 152 -26.11 -20.27 10.79
CA TRP A 152 -25.15 -20.48 9.71
C TRP A 152 -24.70 -19.17 9.01
N TRP A 153 -25.55 -18.14 8.99
CA TRP A 153 -25.20 -16.85 8.38
C TRP A 153 -24.22 -16.04 9.25
N GLU A 154 -24.22 -16.20 10.59
CA GLU A 154 -23.18 -15.61 11.45
C GLU A 154 -21.84 -16.32 11.22
N VAL A 155 -21.88 -17.65 11.11
CA VAL A 155 -20.69 -18.46 10.81
C VAL A 155 -20.12 -18.04 9.45
N LEU A 156 -20.96 -17.86 8.44
CA LEU A 156 -20.56 -17.35 7.12
C LEU A 156 -20.00 -15.93 7.21
N ALA A 157 -20.65 -15.03 7.96
CA ALA A 157 -20.17 -13.66 8.15
C ALA A 157 -18.81 -13.61 8.86
N CYS A 158 -18.54 -14.50 9.82
CA CYS A 158 -17.27 -14.56 10.54
C CYS A 158 -16.18 -15.27 9.70
N VAL A 159 -16.36 -16.58 9.46
CA VAL A 159 -15.36 -17.44 8.82
C VAL A 159 -15.22 -17.12 7.33
N GLY A 160 -16.33 -16.83 6.66
CA GLY A 160 -16.32 -16.45 5.25
C GLY A 160 -15.61 -15.12 5.03
N SER A 161 -15.90 -14.11 5.84
CA SER A 161 -15.19 -12.81 5.76
C SER A 161 -13.70 -12.99 6.02
N GLN A 162 -13.30 -13.71 7.08
CA GLN A 162 -11.88 -13.95 7.36
C GLN A 162 -11.17 -14.70 6.23
N THR A 163 -11.84 -15.69 5.62
CA THR A 163 -11.32 -16.41 4.45
C THR A 163 -11.11 -15.47 3.26
N ILE A 164 -12.07 -14.60 2.97
CA ILE A 164 -11.97 -13.60 1.90
C ILE A 164 -10.82 -12.62 2.19
N LEU A 165 -10.64 -12.17 3.43
CA LEU A 165 -9.53 -11.31 3.85
C LEU A 165 -8.16 -12.00 3.66
N CYS A 166 -8.07 -13.30 3.95
CA CYS A 166 -6.89 -14.11 3.65
C CYS A 166 -6.63 -14.20 2.14
N MET A 167 -7.65 -14.37 1.31
CA MET A 167 -7.49 -14.33 -0.15
C MET A 167 -6.97 -12.98 -0.64
N PHE A 168 -7.48 -11.87 -0.10
CA PHE A 168 -6.94 -10.53 -0.39
C PHE A 168 -5.44 -10.45 -0.07
N ASN A 169 -5.00 -11.02 1.05
CA ASN A 169 -3.58 -11.04 1.41
C ASN A 169 -2.71 -11.78 0.38
N VAL A 170 -3.19 -12.92 -0.12
CA VAL A 170 -2.50 -13.69 -1.16
C VAL A 170 -2.43 -12.89 -2.47
N VAL A 171 -3.51 -12.23 -2.87
CA VAL A 171 -3.53 -11.37 -4.05
C VAL A 171 -2.52 -10.22 -3.91
N LEU A 172 -2.48 -9.54 -2.76
CA LEU A 172 -1.51 -8.46 -2.49
C LEU A 172 -0.06 -8.96 -2.54
N LEU A 173 0.21 -10.17 -2.03
CA LEU A 173 1.52 -10.80 -2.14
C LEU A 173 1.88 -11.05 -3.60
N ALA A 174 0.99 -11.67 -4.37
CA ALA A 174 1.20 -11.98 -5.79
C ALA A 174 1.50 -10.71 -6.60
N LEU A 175 0.72 -9.64 -6.41
CA LEU A 175 0.95 -8.35 -7.06
C LEU A 175 2.30 -7.74 -6.67
N SER A 176 2.68 -7.85 -5.39
CA SER A 176 3.98 -7.36 -4.90
C SER A 176 5.15 -8.10 -5.54
N VAL A 177 5.06 -9.43 -5.66
CA VAL A 177 6.07 -10.28 -6.29
C VAL A 177 6.17 -9.98 -7.79
N MET A 178 5.04 -9.88 -8.49
CA MET A 178 5.00 -9.54 -9.92
C MET A 178 5.65 -8.18 -10.20
N ASN A 179 5.33 -7.17 -9.39
CA ASN A 179 5.91 -5.84 -9.52
C ASN A 179 7.41 -5.83 -9.22
N TRP A 180 7.86 -6.62 -8.25
CA TRP A 180 9.28 -6.78 -7.97
C TRP A 180 10.04 -7.45 -9.13
N ARG A 181 9.48 -8.52 -9.71
CA ARG A 181 10.05 -9.20 -10.89
C ARG A 181 10.17 -8.26 -12.09
N LYS A 182 9.10 -7.50 -12.41
CA LYS A 182 9.12 -6.49 -13.48
C LYS A 182 10.23 -5.46 -13.32
N ARG A 183 10.45 -4.95 -12.09
CA ARG A 183 11.53 -3.98 -11.81
C ARG A 183 12.92 -4.59 -11.98
N ARG A 184 13.12 -5.87 -11.62
CA ARG A 184 14.40 -6.55 -11.81
C ARG A 184 14.71 -6.82 -13.28
N ALA A 185 13.69 -7.21 -14.06
CA ALA A 185 13.85 -7.39 -15.51
C ALA A 185 14.29 -6.10 -16.20
N ALA A 186 13.59 -4.98 -15.96
CA ALA A 186 13.95 -3.68 -16.53
C ALA A 186 15.35 -3.20 -16.10
N ALA A 187 15.75 -3.47 -14.86
CA ALA A 187 17.09 -3.13 -14.37
C ALA A 187 18.21 -4.00 -14.99
N GLY A 188 17.89 -5.22 -15.43
CA GLY A 188 18.80 -6.10 -16.18
C GLY A 188 19.05 -5.58 -17.59
N GLU A 189 17.98 -5.29 -18.34
CA GLU A 189 18.06 -4.75 -19.71
C GLU A 189 18.85 -3.44 -19.78
N THR A 190 18.72 -2.57 -18.77
CA THR A 190 19.46 -1.30 -18.72
C THR A 190 20.97 -1.52 -18.56
N LYS A 191 21.40 -2.56 -17.83
CA LYS A 191 22.82 -2.88 -17.64
C LYS A 191 23.44 -3.50 -18.89
N ASP A 192 22.69 -4.33 -19.61
CA ASP A 192 23.14 -4.98 -20.83
C ASP A 192 23.23 -3.97 -22.00
N GLY A 193 22.29 -3.02 -22.08
CA GLY A 193 22.39 -1.90 -23.03
C GLY A 193 23.54 -0.92 -22.72
N ALA A 194 23.80 -0.63 -21.44
CA ALA A 194 24.90 0.22 -21.03
C ALA A 194 26.28 -0.42 -21.27
N SER A 195 26.42 -1.73 -21.05
CA SER A 195 27.67 -2.46 -21.32
C SER A 195 27.94 -2.61 -22.83
N ALA A 196 26.91 -2.83 -23.64
CA ALA A 196 27.02 -2.86 -25.10
C ALA A 196 27.41 -1.49 -25.68
N GLY A 197 26.83 -0.39 -25.16
CA GLY A 197 27.20 0.98 -25.54
C GLY A 197 28.63 1.35 -25.15
N ALA A 198 29.08 0.94 -23.96
CA ALA A 198 30.46 1.15 -23.51
C ALA A 198 31.48 0.35 -24.36
N ALA A 199 31.16 -0.89 -24.74
CA ALA A 199 32.00 -1.72 -25.61
C ALA A 199 32.09 -1.16 -27.05
N ALA A 200 31.00 -0.59 -27.57
CA ALA A 200 31.00 0.10 -28.87
C ALA A 200 31.81 1.41 -28.84
N GLY A 201 31.74 2.18 -27.75
CA GLY A 201 32.52 3.40 -27.55
C GLY A 201 34.03 3.15 -27.46
N GLN A 202 34.46 2.05 -26.83
CA GLN A 202 35.88 1.68 -26.76
C GLN A 202 36.44 1.18 -28.10
N ARG A 203 35.63 0.54 -28.96
CA ARG A 203 36.08 0.16 -30.32
C ARG A 203 36.24 1.35 -31.27
N ALA A 204 35.48 2.43 -31.08
CA ALA A 204 35.60 3.64 -31.88
C ALA A 204 36.83 4.50 -31.50
N ALA A 205 37.31 4.41 -30.26
CA ALA A 205 38.48 5.18 -29.77
C ALA A 205 39.85 4.54 -30.11
N GLY A 206 39.89 3.34 -30.68
CA GLY A 206 41.12 2.60 -30.97
C GLY A 206 41.82 2.93 -32.29
N LYS A 207 41.39 3.97 -33.03
CA LYS A 207 41.95 4.28 -34.37
C LYS A 207 42.19 5.79 -34.56
N ALA A 208 43.08 6.37 -33.76
CA ALA A 208 43.72 7.65 -34.09
C ALA A 208 45.16 7.65 -33.54
N PRO A 209 46.20 7.63 -34.40
CA PRO A 209 47.56 7.87 -33.96
C PRO A 209 47.85 9.37 -33.90
N GLY A 210 48.26 9.81 -32.71
CA GLY A 210 49.26 10.86 -32.44
C GLY A 210 49.13 12.25 -33.09
N ALA A 211 48.93 13.28 -32.26
CA ALA A 211 49.74 14.50 -32.30
C ALA A 211 49.45 15.42 -31.09
N ALA A 212 50.50 15.60 -30.27
CA ALA A 212 51.04 16.86 -29.75
C ALA A 212 50.20 17.89 -28.94
N ALA A 213 50.92 18.39 -27.92
CA ALA A 213 50.90 19.73 -27.31
C ALA A 213 49.70 20.07 -26.40
N ALA A 214 49.89 20.22 -25.08
CA ALA A 214 50.59 21.33 -24.40
C ALA A 214 50.01 22.71 -24.78
N GLY A 215 49.30 23.34 -23.82
CA GLY A 215 49.06 24.78 -23.86
C GLY A 215 47.68 25.26 -23.44
N LEU A 216 47.64 25.75 -22.20
CA LEU A 216 47.23 27.13 -21.88
C LEU A 216 45.73 27.53 -21.86
N LYS A 217 45.46 28.39 -20.87
CA LYS A 217 44.44 29.45 -20.80
C LYS A 217 43.00 29.08 -20.38
N GLN A 218 42.78 29.23 -19.08
CA GLN A 218 42.06 30.40 -18.53
C GLN A 218 40.84 30.86 -19.34
N ARG A 219 39.63 30.53 -18.87
CA ARG A 219 38.43 31.36 -19.10
C ARG A 219 37.56 31.43 -17.86
N VAL A 220 37.69 32.58 -17.23
CA VAL A 220 36.76 33.22 -16.31
C VAL A 220 35.43 33.51 -17.00
N ARG A 221 34.38 33.60 -16.17
CA ARG A 221 33.11 34.34 -16.33
C ARG A 221 31.88 33.60 -16.86
N GLN A 222 30.93 33.50 -15.92
CA GLN A 222 29.53 33.94 -16.03
C GLN A 222 28.66 33.30 -17.11
N ARG A 223 27.65 32.56 -16.63
CA ARG A 223 26.25 32.88 -16.92
C ARG A 223 25.32 32.18 -15.93
N GLY A 224 24.71 33.00 -15.07
CA GLY A 224 23.40 32.70 -14.52
C GLY A 224 22.38 32.65 -15.66
N GLY A 225 21.42 31.75 -15.53
CA GLY A 225 20.36 31.52 -16.49
C GLY A 225 19.38 30.51 -15.90
N SER A 226 18.38 31.02 -15.19
CA SER A 226 17.17 30.28 -14.84
C SER A 226 16.41 29.95 -16.12
N PRO A 227 15.93 28.72 -16.34
CA PRO A 227 14.91 28.46 -17.33
C PRO A 227 13.53 28.70 -16.71
N ASP A 228 12.89 29.76 -17.18
CA ASP A 228 11.45 29.94 -17.17
C ASP A 228 10.74 28.85 -18.00
N GLU A 229 9.53 28.56 -17.54
CA GLU A 229 8.33 28.19 -18.30
C GLU A 229 8.44 27.06 -19.33
N GLY A 230 8.09 25.86 -18.85
CA GLY A 230 7.74 24.71 -19.68
C GLY A 230 6.46 24.94 -20.48
N GLU A 231 6.67 25.16 -21.76
CA GLU A 231 5.83 24.88 -22.92
C GLU A 231 4.87 23.68 -22.69
N LEU A 232 3.57 23.97 -22.70
CA LEU A 232 2.46 23.02 -22.59
C LEU A 232 2.34 22.18 -23.88
N VAL A 233 2.69 20.90 -23.78
CA VAL A 233 2.47 19.90 -24.83
C VAL A 233 0.97 19.67 -25.08
N PRO A 234 0.47 19.75 -26.34
CA PRO A 234 -0.92 19.55 -26.69
C PRO A 234 -1.21 18.05 -26.89
N ALA A 235 -1.26 17.28 -25.81
CA ALA A 235 -1.63 15.85 -25.90
C ALA A 235 -2.68 15.41 -24.86
N VAL A 236 -3.09 16.30 -23.94
CA VAL A 236 -4.01 15.94 -22.84
C VAL A 236 -5.45 16.40 -23.08
N LYS A 237 -5.70 17.25 -24.09
CA LYS A 237 -7.07 17.72 -24.40
C LYS A 237 -7.96 16.66 -25.08
N GLY A 238 -7.38 15.63 -25.72
CA GLY A 238 -8.15 14.59 -26.41
C GLY A 238 -8.81 13.57 -25.46
N ALA A 239 -8.13 13.18 -24.37
CA ALA A 239 -8.63 12.14 -23.48
C ALA A 239 -9.76 12.62 -22.56
N ALA A 240 -9.75 13.90 -22.17
CA ALA A 240 -10.81 14.50 -21.34
C ALA A 240 -12.13 14.69 -22.12
N ALA A 241 -12.05 14.99 -23.42
CA ALA A 241 -13.23 15.12 -24.28
C ALA A 241 -13.93 13.77 -24.55
N ALA A 242 -13.16 12.68 -24.69
CA ALA A 242 -13.71 11.34 -24.89
C ALA A 242 -14.43 10.80 -23.64
N ALA A 243 -13.94 11.12 -22.43
CA ALA A 243 -14.56 10.70 -21.18
C ALA A 243 -15.88 11.45 -20.87
N LEU A 244 -16.00 12.71 -21.31
CA LEU A 244 -17.26 13.47 -21.17
C LEU A 244 -18.34 13.02 -22.16
N ALA A 245 -17.94 12.62 -23.39
CA ALA A 245 -18.88 12.15 -24.42
C ALA A 245 -19.52 10.78 -24.07
N LEU A 246 -18.81 9.91 -23.34
CA LEU A 246 -19.35 8.63 -22.87
C LEU A 246 -20.34 8.79 -21.70
N LYS A 247 -20.24 9.87 -20.92
CA LYS A 247 -21.15 10.14 -19.79
C LYS A 247 -22.47 10.78 -20.22
N ALA A 248 -22.50 11.42 -21.40
CA ALA A 248 -23.69 12.04 -21.98
C ALA A 248 -24.56 11.08 -22.82
N ARG A 249 -24.11 9.85 -23.07
CA ARG A 249 -24.86 8.81 -23.81
C ARG A 249 -25.53 7.77 -22.90
N ALA A 250 -25.37 7.89 -21.58
CA ALA A 250 -25.88 6.95 -20.58
C ALA A 250 -27.04 7.54 -19.73
N VAL A 251 -27.64 8.63 -20.20
CA VAL A 251 -28.88 9.25 -19.70
C VAL A 251 -29.78 9.47 -20.90
#